data_AF-A0A4P0Y360-F1
#
_entry.id   AF-A0A4P0Y360-F1
#
_cell.length_a   1.000
_cell.length_b   1.000
_cell.length_c   1.000
_cell.angle_alpha   90.00
_cell.angle_beta   90.00
_cell.angle_gamma   90.00
#
_symmetry.space_group_name_H-M   'P 1'
#
loop_
_entity.id
_entity.type
_entity.pdbx_description
1 polymer ?
#
loop_
_entity_poly.entity_id
_entity_poly.type
_entity_poly.pdbx_seq_one_letter_code
_entity_poly.pdbx_strand_id
1 'polypeptide(L)'
;MACLFVWPWHGAGTYRTVDGRGGAGRGQQRFAPLNSWPDNVSLDKARRLLWPGETEYGQKISWADLYMLAGNVALENAGFRTFGFGAGREDVWEPDLDVDWGDEKEWLAHRHPESLAKQAIGATEMGLIYVNPEGPNASGEPLSAAAAIRATFGNMAMDDEEIVALIAGGHTLGKTHGAAETSHVGAEPEAAPLEAQGLGWHSSYGSGAGADAITSGLEVVWTQTPTQWSNYFFENLFKYEWVQTRSPAGAIQFEAKDRAGDYPGSV
;
A
#
# COMPACT_ATOMS: atom_id res chain seq x y z
N MET A 1 -12.03 -2.60 -6.41
CA MET A 1 -11.12 -2.92 -7.53
C MET A 1 -9.69 -2.51 -7.23
N ALA A 2 -9.40 -1.24 -6.91
CA ALA A 2 -8.03 -0.80 -6.58
C ALA A 2 -7.39 -1.50 -5.36
N CYS A 3 -8.15 -1.82 -4.31
CA CYS A 3 -7.65 -2.58 -3.16
C CYS A 3 -7.09 -3.97 -3.52
N LEU A 4 -7.57 -4.58 -4.62
CA LEU A 4 -7.07 -5.87 -5.11
C LEU A 4 -5.75 -5.75 -5.88
N PHE A 5 -5.33 -4.54 -6.27
CA PHE A 5 -3.99 -4.26 -6.79
C PHE A 5 -3.03 -3.84 -5.67
N VAL A 6 -3.50 -3.03 -4.70
CA VAL A 6 -2.70 -2.58 -3.55
C VAL A 6 -2.25 -3.75 -2.68
N TRP A 7 -3.12 -4.73 -2.42
CA TRP A 7 -2.73 -5.90 -1.64
C TRP A 7 -1.52 -6.66 -2.24
N PRO A 8 -1.54 -7.09 -3.50
CA PRO A 8 -0.38 -7.65 -4.20
C PRO A 8 0.87 -6.79 -4.14
N TRP A 9 0.73 -5.49 -4.37
CA TRP A 9 1.83 -4.53 -4.26
C TRP A 9 2.47 -4.57 -2.86
N HIS A 10 1.67 -4.51 -1.79
CA HIS A 10 2.16 -4.54 -0.41
C HIS A 10 2.77 -5.89 -0.04
N GLY A 11 2.20 -7.00 -0.51
CA GLY A 11 2.75 -8.34 -0.29
C GLY A 11 4.12 -8.49 -0.96
N ALA A 12 4.20 -8.20 -2.25
CA ALA A 12 5.44 -8.28 -3.03
C ALA A 12 6.49 -7.24 -2.59
N GLY A 13 6.04 -6.06 -2.18
CA GLY A 13 6.87 -4.94 -1.79
C GLY A 13 7.55 -5.05 -0.43
N THR A 14 7.48 -6.20 0.24
CA THR A 14 8.31 -6.45 1.42
C THR A 14 9.65 -7.10 1.08
N TYR A 15 9.89 -7.43 -0.20
CA TYR A 15 11.08 -8.12 -0.67
C TYR A 15 12.36 -7.30 -0.44
N ARG A 16 13.47 -7.97 -0.15
CA ARG A 16 14.78 -7.34 -0.01
C ARG A 16 15.87 -8.15 -0.69
N THR A 17 16.71 -7.46 -1.43
CA THR A 17 17.82 -8.06 -2.20
C THR A 17 18.96 -8.57 -1.34
N VAL A 18 19.23 -7.90 -0.22
CA VAL A 18 20.42 -8.18 0.61
C VAL A 18 20.36 -9.59 1.20
N ASP A 19 19.18 -10.05 1.61
CA ASP A 19 19.01 -11.35 2.25
C ASP A 19 17.93 -12.24 1.63
N GLY A 20 17.23 -11.76 0.60
CA GLY A 20 16.22 -12.50 -0.15
C GLY A 20 14.90 -12.73 0.60
N ARG A 21 14.71 -12.10 1.77
CA ARG A 21 13.48 -12.26 2.57
C ARG A 21 12.36 -11.31 2.14
N GLY A 22 11.17 -11.56 2.68
CA GLY A 22 9.95 -10.86 2.33
C GLY A 22 9.41 -11.26 0.95
N GLY A 23 8.55 -10.41 0.42
CA GLY A 23 7.89 -10.60 -0.87
C GLY A 23 6.66 -11.50 -0.81
N ALA A 24 6.09 -11.73 -1.99
CA ALA A 24 4.80 -12.39 -2.13
C ALA A 24 4.86 -13.93 -2.06
N GLY A 25 6.06 -14.52 -2.13
CA GLY A 25 6.28 -15.94 -2.44
C GLY A 25 5.70 -16.94 -1.46
N ARG A 26 5.41 -16.53 -0.22
CA ARG A 26 4.95 -17.41 0.86
C ARG A 26 3.58 -17.01 1.42
N GLY A 27 2.93 -15.99 0.85
CA GLY A 27 1.63 -15.51 1.31
C GLY A 27 1.62 -14.93 2.73
N GLN A 28 2.77 -14.48 3.25
CA GLN A 28 2.94 -14.03 4.63
C GLN A 28 2.06 -12.85 5.04
N GLN A 29 1.49 -12.08 4.10
CA GLN A 29 0.62 -10.95 4.45
C GLN A 29 -0.68 -11.34 5.20
N ARG A 30 -1.04 -12.63 5.24
CA ARG A 30 -2.16 -13.11 6.08
C ARG A 30 -1.78 -13.39 7.53
N PHE A 31 -0.50 -13.34 7.87
CA PHE A 31 0.03 -13.61 9.20
C PHE A 31 0.66 -12.38 9.84
N ALA A 32 0.86 -12.42 11.16
CA ALA A 32 1.67 -11.44 11.86
C ALA A 32 3.13 -11.47 11.34
N PRO A 33 3.86 -10.34 11.37
CA PRO A 33 3.36 -9.00 11.72
C PRO A 33 2.69 -8.30 10.53
N LEU A 34 2.87 -8.80 9.31
CA LEU A 34 2.46 -8.12 8.08
C LEU A 34 0.96 -7.87 7.99
N ASN A 35 0.14 -8.77 8.52
CA ASN A 35 -1.32 -8.61 8.53
C ASN A 35 -1.80 -7.40 9.33
N SER A 36 -0.92 -6.79 10.15
CA SER A 36 -1.23 -5.75 11.14
C SER A 36 -0.31 -4.54 11.05
N TRP A 37 0.59 -4.48 10.06
CA TRP A 37 1.39 -3.28 9.81
C TRP A 37 0.51 -2.06 9.51
N PRO A 38 0.90 -0.84 9.97
CA PRO A 38 0.16 0.39 9.68
C PRO A 38 -0.05 0.67 8.19
N ASP A 39 0.86 0.26 7.32
CA ASP A 39 0.71 0.45 5.87
C ASP A 39 -0.26 -0.57 5.24
N ASN A 40 -0.61 -1.63 5.97
CA ASN A 40 -1.52 -2.69 5.50
C ASN A 40 -2.96 -2.53 6.02
N VAL A 41 -3.29 -1.35 6.55
CA VAL A 41 -4.65 -1.02 7.00
C VAL A 41 -5.67 -1.32 5.90
N SER A 42 -6.80 -1.90 6.29
CA SER A 42 -7.90 -2.30 5.40
C SER A 42 -7.60 -3.44 4.41
N LEU A 43 -6.35 -3.90 4.28
CA LEU A 43 -6.04 -5.05 3.42
C LEU A 43 -6.62 -6.35 3.96
N ASP A 44 -6.85 -6.45 5.27
CA ASP A 44 -7.65 -7.53 5.89
C ASP A 44 -9.05 -7.68 5.24
N LYS A 45 -9.69 -6.56 4.85
CA LYS A 45 -10.97 -6.59 4.12
C LYS A 45 -10.75 -7.07 2.69
N ALA A 46 -9.66 -6.65 2.02
CA ALA A 46 -9.32 -7.15 0.69
C ALA A 46 -9.09 -8.67 0.69
N ARG A 47 -8.41 -9.21 1.71
CA ARG A 47 -8.25 -10.66 1.91
C ARG A 47 -9.59 -11.35 2.10
N ARG A 48 -10.45 -10.79 2.96
CA ARG A 48 -11.79 -11.33 3.21
C ARG A 48 -12.68 -11.32 1.97
N LEU A 49 -12.53 -10.35 1.06
CA LEU A 49 -13.26 -10.30 -0.20
C LEU A 49 -12.86 -11.43 -1.17
N LEU A 50 -11.62 -11.92 -1.11
CA LEU A 50 -11.17 -13.05 -1.94
C LEU A 50 -11.47 -14.42 -1.32
N TRP A 51 -11.87 -14.48 -0.05
CA TRP A 51 -12.20 -15.74 0.65
C TRP A 51 -13.20 -16.65 -0.08
N PRO A 52 -14.27 -16.14 -0.72
CA PRO A 52 -15.17 -16.99 -1.50
C PRO A 52 -14.47 -17.71 -2.66
N GLY A 53 -13.51 -17.04 -3.32
CA GLY A 53 -12.71 -17.64 -4.39
C GLY A 53 -11.82 -18.76 -3.87
N GLU A 54 -11.13 -18.53 -2.75
CA GLU A 54 -10.36 -19.59 -2.08
C GLU A 54 -11.25 -20.79 -1.71
N THR A 55 -12.46 -20.53 -1.22
CA THR A 55 -13.40 -21.60 -0.85
C THR A 55 -13.86 -22.40 -2.06
N GLU A 56 -14.07 -21.75 -3.21
CA GLU A 56 -14.49 -22.38 -4.46
C GLU A 56 -13.41 -23.28 -5.05
N TYR A 57 -12.16 -22.80 -5.11
CA TYR A 57 -11.06 -23.52 -5.74
C TYR A 57 -10.31 -24.46 -4.78
N GLY A 58 -10.43 -24.24 -3.47
CA GLY A 58 -9.73 -25.00 -2.43
C GLY A 58 -8.23 -25.04 -2.68
N GLN A 59 -7.60 -26.18 -2.40
CA GLN A 59 -6.14 -26.38 -2.53
C GLN A 59 -5.60 -26.36 -3.98
N LYS A 60 -6.42 -26.01 -4.98
CA LYS A 60 -5.95 -25.86 -6.37
C LYS A 60 -5.28 -24.52 -6.63
N ILE A 61 -5.46 -23.56 -5.74
CA ILE A 61 -4.78 -22.26 -5.73
C ILE A 61 -4.39 -21.98 -4.28
N SER A 62 -3.20 -21.43 -4.07
CA SER A 62 -2.78 -20.96 -2.76
C SER A 62 -3.24 -19.52 -2.55
N TRP A 63 -3.34 -19.06 -1.30
CA TRP A 63 -3.47 -17.64 -1.01
C TRP A 63 -2.36 -16.83 -1.68
N ALA A 64 -1.12 -17.33 -1.61
CA ALA A 64 0.06 -16.67 -2.16
C ALA A 64 -0.08 -16.38 -3.67
N ASP A 65 -0.65 -17.30 -4.44
CA ASP A 65 -0.94 -17.07 -5.86
C ASP A 65 -2.25 -16.31 -6.08
N LEU A 66 -3.29 -16.58 -5.28
CA LEU A 66 -4.63 -16.00 -5.45
C LEU A 66 -4.60 -14.48 -5.39
N TYR A 67 -3.95 -13.87 -4.39
CA TYR A 67 -3.96 -12.41 -4.31
C TYR A 67 -3.12 -11.80 -5.42
N MET A 68 -1.95 -12.35 -5.73
CA MET A 68 -1.13 -11.88 -6.85
C MET A 68 -1.89 -11.96 -8.18
N LEU A 69 -2.61 -13.05 -8.42
CA LEU A 69 -3.48 -13.21 -9.58
C LEU A 69 -4.61 -12.16 -9.59
N ALA A 70 -5.25 -11.92 -8.45
CA ALA A 70 -6.29 -10.91 -8.33
C ALA A 70 -5.79 -9.50 -8.69
N GLY A 71 -4.54 -9.17 -8.36
CA GLY A 71 -3.89 -7.92 -8.79
C GLY A 71 -3.72 -7.83 -10.30
N ASN A 72 -3.17 -8.88 -10.91
CA ASN A 72 -3.03 -8.94 -12.37
C ASN A 72 -4.38 -8.81 -13.08
N VAL A 73 -5.40 -9.55 -12.63
CA VAL A 73 -6.76 -9.49 -13.20
C VAL A 73 -7.40 -8.11 -12.97
N ALA A 74 -7.14 -7.46 -11.82
CA ALA A 74 -7.63 -6.10 -11.57
C ALA A 74 -7.02 -5.08 -12.54
N LEU A 75 -5.73 -5.20 -12.86
CA LEU A 75 -5.07 -4.37 -13.87
C LEU A 75 -5.64 -4.63 -15.27
N GLU A 76 -5.83 -5.89 -15.66
CA GLU A 76 -6.41 -6.25 -16.96
C GLU A 76 -7.84 -5.73 -17.12
N ASN A 77 -8.66 -5.84 -16.08
CA ASN A 77 -10.01 -5.29 -16.05
C ASN A 77 -10.05 -3.76 -16.08
N ALA A 78 -8.98 -3.09 -15.64
CA ALA A 78 -8.83 -1.64 -15.77
C ALA A 78 -8.32 -1.23 -17.17
N GLY A 79 -8.07 -2.18 -18.08
CA GLY A 79 -7.58 -1.89 -19.43
C GLY A 79 -6.05 -1.83 -19.54
N PHE A 80 -5.31 -2.29 -18.52
CA PHE A 80 -3.86 -2.45 -18.58
C PHE A 80 -3.49 -3.88 -18.94
N ARG A 81 -2.76 -4.07 -20.04
CA ARG A 81 -2.28 -5.40 -20.44
C ARG A 81 -1.06 -5.78 -19.61
N THR A 82 -1.21 -6.75 -18.71
CA THR A 82 -0.08 -7.28 -17.94
C THR A 82 0.89 -8.07 -18.83
N PHE A 83 2.14 -8.21 -18.38
CA PHE A 83 3.15 -9.00 -19.10
C PHE A 83 2.85 -10.50 -19.07
N GLY A 84 2.20 -10.98 -18.00
CA GLY A 84 1.83 -12.36 -17.78
C GLY A 84 1.73 -12.68 -16.29
N PHE A 85 1.43 -13.93 -15.96
CA PHE A 85 1.35 -14.43 -14.58
C PHE A 85 1.95 -15.82 -14.47
N GLY A 86 2.75 -16.04 -13.42
CA GLY A 86 3.31 -17.34 -13.06
C GLY A 86 2.84 -17.75 -11.67
N ALA A 87 2.18 -18.91 -11.60
CA ALA A 87 1.77 -19.57 -10.36
C ALA A 87 2.87 -20.53 -9.85
N GLY A 88 2.64 -21.12 -8.69
CA GLY A 88 3.50 -22.10 -8.04
C GLY A 88 3.96 -21.70 -6.64
N ARG A 89 3.40 -20.64 -6.05
CA ARG A 89 3.70 -20.26 -4.67
C ARG A 89 2.95 -21.17 -3.73
N GLU A 90 3.64 -21.89 -2.86
CA GLU A 90 3.00 -22.72 -1.85
C GLU A 90 2.63 -21.89 -0.62
N ASP A 91 1.48 -22.20 -0.04
CA ASP A 91 1.06 -21.60 1.21
C ASP A 91 1.90 -22.10 2.38
N VAL A 92 2.10 -21.21 3.36
CA VAL A 92 2.71 -21.51 4.65
C VAL A 92 1.68 -21.46 5.77
N TRP A 93 2.02 -21.95 6.95
CA TRP A 93 1.04 -22.14 8.04
C TRP A 93 1.39 -21.40 9.32
N GLU A 94 2.47 -20.63 9.30
CA GLU A 94 2.96 -19.87 10.44
C GLU A 94 3.67 -18.57 9.98
N PRO A 95 3.72 -17.55 10.85
CA PRO A 95 4.57 -16.38 10.66
C PRO A 95 6.04 -16.73 10.42
N ASP A 96 6.69 -15.99 9.51
CA ASP A 96 8.14 -16.05 9.38
C ASP A 96 8.80 -15.24 10.49
N LEU A 97 9.25 -15.93 11.54
CA LEU A 97 9.93 -15.33 12.69
C LEU A 97 11.43 -15.10 12.44
N ASP A 98 11.95 -15.49 11.27
CA ASP A 98 13.34 -15.34 10.88
C ASP A 98 13.61 -14.09 10.02
N VAL A 99 12.58 -13.25 9.79
CA VAL A 99 12.73 -11.96 9.11
C VAL A 99 13.03 -10.87 10.11
N ASP A 100 14.22 -10.30 10.04
CA ASP A 100 14.59 -9.10 10.80
C ASP A 100 13.97 -7.86 10.15
N TRP A 101 12.88 -7.33 10.71
CA TRP A 101 12.22 -6.10 10.22
C TRP A 101 12.81 -4.81 10.80
N GLY A 102 13.82 -4.92 11.67
CA GLY A 102 14.38 -3.84 12.48
C GLY A 102 14.13 -4.02 13.98
N ASP A 103 14.94 -3.32 14.78
CA ASP A 103 14.95 -3.44 16.24
C ASP A 103 13.99 -2.48 16.97
N GLU A 104 13.31 -1.61 16.23
CA GLU A 104 12.41 -0.59 16.78
C GLU A 104 11.27 -1.21 17.59
N LYS A 105 10.86 -0.52 18.66
CA LYS A 105 9.80 -0.98 19.57
C LYS A 105 8.47 -0.24 19.36
N GLU A 106 8.46 0.73 18.47
CA GLU A 106 7.29 1.53 18.12
C GLU A 106 7.06 1.49 16.62
N TRP A 107 5.80 1.39 16.22
CA TRP A 107 5.41 1.54 14.82
C TRP A 107 5.76 2.93 14.31
N LEU A 108 6.12 3.00 13.02
CA LEU A 108 6.46 4.24 12.33
C LEU A 108 7.68 4.98 12.90
N ALA A 109 8.50 4.29 13.71
CA ALA A 109 9.80 4.79 14.12
C ALA A 109 10.71 5.01 12.89
N HIS A 110 11.22 6.23 12.74
CA HIS A 110 11.90 6.68 11.55
C HIS A 110 13.36 6.22 11.46
N ARG A 111 13.77 5.84 10.25
CA ARG A 111 15.14 5.50 9.82
C ARG A 111 15.56 6.49 8.75
N HIS A 112 16.76 7.05 8.91
CA HIS A 112 17.30 7.96 7.90
C HIS A 112 17.66 7.18 6.62
N PRO A 113 17.35 7.70 5.41
CA PRO A 113 17.65 7.00 4.15
C PRO A 113 19.13 6.59 4.01
N GLU A 114 20.05 7.41 4.53
CA GLU A 114 21.48 7.13 4.53
C GLU A 114 21.85 5.85 5.32
N SER A 115 21.07 5.51 6.36
CA SER A 115 21.30 4.29 7.13
C SER A 115 20.80 3.04 6.42
N LEU A 116 19.90 3.16 5.42
CA LEU A 116 19.33 2.01 4.72
C LEU A 116 20.28 1.41 3.67
N ALA A 117 21.29 2.16 3.23
CA ALA A 117 22.19 1.71 2.18
C ALA A 117 22.86 0.38 2.54
N LYS A 118 22.59 -0.67 1.74
CA LYS A 118 23.12 -2.04 1.89
C LYS A 118 22.70 -2.77 3.19
N GLN A 119 21.71 -2.26 3.91
CA GLN A 119 21.08 -3.02 4.98
C GLN A 119 20.00 -3.94 4.40
N ALA A 120 19.72 -5.04 5.09
CA ALA A 120 18.52 -5.83 4.84
C ALA A 120 17.28 -5.10 5.39
N ILE A 121 17.09 -3.81 5.07
CA ILE A 121 15.90 -3.04 5.46
C ILE A 121 15.42 -2.29 4.22
N GLY A 122 14.17 -2.53 3.84
CA GLY A 122 13.55 -1.96 2.65
C GLY A 122 12.68 -0.74 2.90
N ALA A 123 12.48 -0.35 4.17
CA ALA A 123 11.53 0.71 4.53
C ALA A 123 12.13 1.79 5.44
N THR A 124 11.73 3.04 5.23
CA THR A 124 12.17 4.18 6.07
C THR A 124 11.60 4.15 7.47
N GLU A 125 10.53 3.41 7.71
CA GLU A 125 9.84 3.36 8.99
C GLU A 125 9.39 1.93 9.28
N MET A 126 9.43 1.52 10.55
CA MET A 126 8.93 0.22 10.97
C MET A 126 7.44 0.12 10.66
N GLY A 127 7.04 -0.88 9.87
CA GLY A 127 5.64 -1.08 9.49
C GLY A 127 5.18 -0.39 8.20
N LEU A 128 6.09 0.32 7.50
CA LEU A 128 5.87 0.75 6.11
C LEU A 128 6.40 -0.26 5.10
N ILE A 129 5.84 -0.24 3.88
CA ILE A 129 6.38 -1.05 2.77
C ILE A 129 7.67 -0.41 2.24
N TYR A 130 7.67 0.89 1.92
CA TYR A 130 8.85 1.60 1.39
C TYR A 130 9.14 2.91 2.13
N VAL A 131 8.36 3.96 1.86
CA VAL A 131 8.64 5.32 2.32
C VAL A 131 7.41 5.94 2.96
N ASN A 132 7.64 6.92 3.83
CA ASN A 132 6.56 7.73 4.38
C ASN A 132 5.94 8.61 3.27
N PRO A 133 4.61 8.53 3.04
CA PRO A 133 3.96 9.27 1.97
C PRO A 133 3.86 10.78 2.22
N GLU A 134 4.07 11.24 3.45
CA GLU A 134 4.20 12.67 3.80
C GLU A 134 5.66 13.18 3.66
N GLY A 135 6.57 12.30 3.22
CA GLY A 135 8.01 12.54 3.16
C GLY A 135 8.74 12.12 4.43
N PRO A 136 10.10 12.04 4.40
CA PRO A 136 10.90 11.69 5.57
C PRO A 136 10.56 12.57 6.78
N ASN A 137 10.26 11.96 7.93
CA ASN A 137 9.78 12.62 9.15
C ASN A 137 8.55 13.52 8.95
N ALA A 138 7.65 13.17 8.03
CA ALA A 138 6.49 13.98 7.64
C ALA A 138 6.87 15.44 7.30
N SER A 139 7.98 15.62 6.58
CA SER A 139 8.51 16.94 6.23
C SER A 139 7.64 17.72 5.25
N GLY A 140 6.88 17.03 4.39
CA GLY A 140 6.16 17.65 3.28
C GLY A 140 7.07 18.14 2.15
N GLU A 141 8.36 17.76 2.12
CA GLU A 141 9.33 18.23 1.14
C GLU A 141 9.60 17.16 0.05
N PRO A 142 9.06 17.29 -1.18
CA PRO A 142 9.12 16.23 -2.19
C PRO A 142 10.54 15.83 -2.61
N LEU A 143 11.47 16.80 -2.67
CA LEU A 143 12.86 16.52 -3.04
C LEU A 143 13.56 15.62 -2.01
N SER A 144 13.22 15.76 -0.73
CA SER A 144 13.78 14.91 0.32
C SER A 144 13.28 13.46 0.23
N ALA A 145 12.03 13.27 -0.23
CA ALA A 145 11.44 11.95 -0.43
C ALA A 145 12.12 11.17 -1.58
N ALA A 146 12.61 11.84 -2.62
CA ALA A 146 13.25 11.17 -3.75
C ALA A 146 14.48 10.33 -3.37
N ALA A 147 15.28 10.79 -2.40
CA ALA A 147 16.42 10.03 -1.90
C ALA A 147 15.98 8.77 -1.13
N ALA A 148 14.93 8.89 -0.31
CA ALA A 148 14.32 7.78 0.41
C ALA A 148 13.73 6.74 -0.54
N ILE A 149 13.00 7.19 -1.57
CA ILE A 149 12.41 6.31 -2.59
C ILE A 149 13.51 5.51 -3.28
N ARG A 150 14.56 6.17 -3.77
CA ARG A 150 15.67 5.47 -4.45
C ARG A 150 16.39 4.48 -3.53
N ALA A 151 16.64 4.85 -2.28
CA ALA A 151 17.32 3.97 -1.32
C ALA A 151 16.50 2.69 -1.02
N THR A 152 15.20 2.86 -0.75
CA THR A 152 14.29 1.76 -0.40
C THR A 152 14.03 0.84 -1.58
N PHE A 153 13.61 1.38 -2.71
CA PHE A 153 13.38 0.59 -3.94
C PHE A 153 14.66 -0.05 -4.46
N GLY A 154 15.82 0.61 -4.33
CA GLY A 154 17.12 0.02 -4.68
C GLY A 154 17.44 -1.23 -3.84
N ASN A 155 17.10 -1.23 -2.54
CA ASN A 155 17.19 -2.42 -1.70
C ASN A 155 16.18 -3.51 -2.11
N MET A 156 15.18 -3.19 -2.94
CA MET A 156 14.16 -4.10 -3.47
C MET A 156 14.33 -4.45 -4.96
N ALA A 157 15.55 -4.29 -5.49
CA ALA A 157 15.90 -4.62 -6.88
C ALA A 157 15.21 -3.78 -7.95
N MET A 158 14.82 -2.54 -7.65
CA MET A 158 14.23 -1.64 -8.65
C MET A 158 15.20 -0.51 -8.98
N ASP A 159 15.44 -0.28 -10.27
CA ASP A 159 16.16 0.90 -10.77
C ASP A 159 15.25 2.13 -10.92
N ASP A 160 15.83 3.26 -11.34
CA ASP A 160 15.10 4.53 -11.46
C ASP A 160 13.93 4.46 -12.48
N GLU A 161 14.06 3.68 -13.56
CA GLU A 161 13.00 3.51 -14.56
C GLU A 161 11.85 2.68 -13.96
N GLU A 162 12.19 1.56 -13.32
CA GLU A 162 11.23 0.68 -12.67
C GLU A 162 10.49 1.38 -11.52
N ILE A 163 11.20 2.18 -10.72
CA ILE A 163 10.61 3.01 -9.64
C ILE A 163 9.52 3.92 -10.21
N VAL A 164 9.86 4.69 -11.25
CA VAL A 164 8.93 5.65 -11.85
C VAL A 164 7.74 4.93 -12.47
N ALA A 165 7.98 3.81 -13.18
CA ALA A 165 6.93 3.01 -13.79
C ALA A 165 5.97 2.41 -12.76
N LEU A 166 6.49 1.87 -11.64
CA LEU A 166 5.69 1.27 -10.58
C LEU A 166 4.85 2.31 -9.84
N ILE A 167 5.44 3.44 -9.43
CA ILE A 167 4.74 4.49 -8.68
C ILE A 167 3.66 5.13 -9.55
N ALA A 168 3.99 5.56 -10.78
CA ALA A 168 3.04 6.21 -11.66
C ALA A 168 1.96 5.24 -12.18
N GLY A 169 2.35 4.01 -12.52
CA GLY A 169 1.43 2.97 -12.96
C GLY A 169 0.46 2.57 -11.85
N GLY A 170 0.94 2.35 -10.63
CA GLY A 170 0.11 2.01 -9.49
C GLY A 170 -0.88 3.12 -9.13
N HIS A 171 -0.39 4.36 -9.02
CA HIS A 171 -1.22 5.52 -8.69
C HIS A 171 -2.09 6.03 -9.86
N THR A 172 -2.07 5.38 -11.02
CA THR A 172 -3.06 5.64 -12.07
C THR A 172 -4.46 5.19 -11.64
N LEU A 173 -4.56 4.23 -10.72
CA LEU A 173 -5.79 3.60 -10.27
C LEU A 173 -6.08 3.90 -8.79
N GLY A 174 -7.36 3.98 -8.46
CA GLY A 174 -7.85 4.08 -7.09
C GLY A 174 -7.70 5.46 -6.45
N LYS A 175 -7.65 5.43 -5.12
CA LYS A 175 -7.52 6.58 -4.23
C LYS A 175 -6.97 6.14 -2.87
N THR A 176 -6.50 7.09 -2.07
CA THR A 176 -6.25 6.90 -0.64
C THR A 176 -7.52 7.15 0.18
N HIS A 177 -7.48 6.90 1.49
CA HIS A 177 -8.63 7.08 2.38
C HIS A 177 -8.19 7.73 3.70
N GLY A 178 -8.77 8.89 3.99
CA GLY A 178 -8.45 9.76 5.12
C GLY A 178 -9.61 10.70 5.43
N ALA A 179 -10.83 10.16 5.49
CA ALA A 179 -12.08 10.91 5.62
C ALA A 179 -12.20 11.71 6.93
N ALA A 180 -11.49 11.32 7.99
CA ALA A 180 -11.42 12.03 9.27
C ALA A 180 -10.16 11.64 10.06
N GLU A 181 -10.02 12.21 11.27
CA GLU A 181 -8.92 11.93 12.20
C GLU A 181 -8.72 10.43 12.43
N THR A 182 -7.46 9.99 12.45
CA THR A 182 -7.08 8.58 12.64
C THR A 182 -7.40 8.05 14.04
N SER A 183 -7.71 8.93 14.99
CA SER A 183 -8.20 8.59 16.34
C SER A 183 -9.49 7.78 16.33
N HIS A 184 -10.24 7.81 15.22
CA HIS A 184 -11.42 6.98 15.02
C HIS A 184 -11.12 5.51 14.71
N VAL A 185 -9.90 5.18 14.28
CA VAL A 185 -9.50 3.83 13.85
C VAL A 185 -9.03 3.02 15.06
N GLY A 186 -9.70 1.90 15.29
CA GLY A 186 -9.39 0.97 16.38
C GLY A 186 -8.21 0.05 16.10
N ALA A 187 -8.04 -0.94 16.99
CA ALA A 187 -6.92 -1.88 16.99
C ALA A 187 -6.74 -2.64 15.67
N GLU A 188 -5.49 -2.86 15.29
CA GLU A 188 -5.03 -3.73 14.21
C GLU A 188 -5.44 -5.20 14.41
N PRO A 189 -5.47 -6.05 13.37
CA PRO A 189 -6.04 -7.40 13.44
C PRO A 189 -5.51 -8.28 14.59
N GLU A 190 -4.21 -8.23 14.90
CA GLU A 190 -3.61 -9.03 15.98
C GLU A 190 -3.96 -8.52 17.39
N ALA A 191 -4.46 -7.29 17.53
CA ALA A 191 -4.92 -6.71 18.80
C ALA A 191 -6.44 -6.48 18.84
N ALA A 192 -7.15 -6.78 17.75
CA ALA A 192 -8.59 -6.64 17.65
C ALA A 192 -9.32 -7.68 18.51
N PRO A 193 -10.54 -7.36 19.00
CA PRO A 193 -11.29 -8.27 19.84
C PRO A 193 -11.78 -9.49 19.03
N LEU A 194 -12.07 -10.60 19.71
CA LEU A 194 -12.37 -11.88 19.08
C LEU A 194 -13.57 -11.81 18.12
N GLU A 195 -14.58 -11.01 18.42
CA GLU A 195 -15.75 -10.77 17.59
C GLU A 195 -15.45 -10.08 16.25
N ALA A 196 -14.26 -9.47 16.11
CA ALA A 196 -13.81 -8.93 14.83
C ALA A 196 -13.37 -10.03 13.84
N GLN A 197 -13.23 -11.28 14.30
CA GLN A 197 -13.00 -12.46 13.47
C GLN A 197 -11.81 -12.30 12.50
N GLY A 198 -10.68 -11.83 13.02
CA GLY A 198 -9.44 -11.62 12.27
C GLY A 198 -9.43 -10.39 11.36
N LEU A 199 -10.44 -9.51 11.46
CA LEU A 199 -10.39 -8.16 10.92
C LEU A 199 -9.93 -7.18 12.01
N GLY A 200 -9.36 -6.06 11.61
CA GLY A 200 -8.92 -4.97 12.50
C GLY A 200 -9.37 -3.61 12.00
N TRP A 201 -8.78 -2.55 12.56
CA TRP A 201 -8.97 -1.16 12.13
C TRP A 201 -10.43 -0.76 11.98
N HIS A 202 -11.28 -1.22 12.91
CA HIS A 202 -12.67 -0.80 12.93
C HIS A 202 -12.74 0.71 13.17
N SER A 203 -13.38 1.44 12.26
CA SER A 203 -13.52 2.89 12.38
C SER A 203 -14.85 3.25 13.01
N SER A 204 -14.80 4.12 14.01
CA SER A 204 -15.98 4.73 14.64
C SER A 204 -16.53 5.95 13.89
N TYR A 205 -15.86 6.39 12.82
CA TYR A 205 -16.26 7.55 12.04
C TYR A 205 -17.34 7.19 11.01
N GLY A 206 -18.50 7.84 11.08
CA GLY A 206 -19.60 7.62 10.14
C GLY A 206 -20.01 6.14 10.05
N SER A 207 -20.04 5.60 8.84
CA SER A 207 -20.26 4.18 8.56
C SER A 207 -19.01 3.30 8.76
N GLY A 208 -17.83 3.91 8.91
CA GLY A 208 -16.53 3.24 9.03
C GLY A 208 -16.01 2.63 7.73
N ALA A 209 -16.68 2.86 6.59
CA ALA A 209 -16.32 2.32 5.28
C ALA A 209 -16.83 3.23 4.14
N GLY A 210 -16.49 2.90 2.89
CA GLY A 210 -16.95 3.66 1.73
C GLY A 210 -16.42 5.11 1.74
N ALA A 211 -17.32 6.09 1.71
CA ALA A 211 -16.96 7.51 1.80
C ALA A 211 -16.33 7.89 3.15
N ASP A 212 -16.67 7.17 4.23
CA ASP A 212 -16.16 7.41 5.58
C ASP A 212 -14.88 6.61 5.89
N ALA A 213 -14.26 5.98 4.88
CA ALA A 213 -13.09 5.14 5.09
C ALA A 213 -11.86 5.95 5.54
N ILE A 214 -11.11 5.37 6.48
CA ILE A 214 -9.83 5.89 6.95
C ILE A 214 -8.84 4.74 6.84
N THR A 215 -7.73 4.96 6.13
CA THR A 215 -6.66 3.98 5.95
C THR A 215 -5.33 4.65 6.24
N SER A 216 -4.72 5.34 5.27
CA SER A 216 -3.46 6.06 5.48
C SER A 216 -3.65 7.43 6.15
N GLY A 217 -4.87 7.96 6.17
CA GLY A 217 -5.14 9.34 6.59
C GLY A 217 -4.96 10.37 5.47
N LEU A 218 -4.38 10.00 4.33
CA LEU A 218 -4.36 10.84 3.13
C LEU A 218 -5.69 10.72 2.37
N GLU A 219 -6.12 11.78 1.70
CA GLU A 219 -7.36 11.81 0.90
C GLU A 219 -7.07 12.33 -0.52
N VAL A 220 -6.50 11.45 -1.35
CA VAL A 220 -5.95 11.75 -2.67
C VAL A 220 -6.58 10.84 -3.73
N VAL A 221 -7.02 11.45 -4.83
CA VAL A 221 -7.41 10.78 -6.07
C VAL A 221 -6.50 11.34 -7.18
N TRP A 222 -5.66 10.50 -7.77
CA TRP A 222 -4.63 10.95 -8.71
C TRP A 222 -5.17 11.22 -10.13
N THR A 223 -6.17 10.46 -10.56
CA THR A 223 -6.68 10.49 -11.94
C THR A 223 -8.18 10.72 -11.98
N GLN A 224 -8.65 11.26 -13.10
CA GLN A 224 -10.08 11.49 -13.37
C GLN A 224 -10.81 10.17 -13.68
N THR A 225 -10.07 9.10 -13.96
CA THR A 225 -10.59 7.76 -14.29
C THR A 225 -9.96 6.70 -13.37
N PRO A 226 -10.23 6.73 -12.05
CA PRO A 226 -9.52 5.90 -11.07
C PRO A 226 -9.78 4.38 -11.21
N THR A 227 -10.65 3.96 -12.12
CA THR A 227 -10.92 2.55 -12.43
C THR A 227 -10.47 2.12 -13.83
N GLN A 228 -9.85 3.03 -14.59
CA GLN A 228 -9.38 2.77 -15.94
C GLN A 228 -7.93 3.26 -16.11
N TRP A 229 -7.13 2.44 -16.78
CA TRP A 229 -5.77 2.79 -17.15
C TRP A 229 -5.77 4.03 -18.05
N SER A 230 -4.89 4.98 -17.73
CA SER A 230 -4.72 6.25 -18.46
C SER A 230 -3.31 6.78 -18.25
N ASN A 231 -2.95 7.86 -18.94
CA ASN A 231 -1.71 8.59 -18.66
C ASN A 231 -1.95 9.81 -17.75
N TYR A 232 -3.14 9.92 -17.15
CA TYR A 232 -3.54 11.11 -16.40
C TYR A 232 -2.70 11.35 -15.16
N PHE A 233 -2.06 10.33 -14.58
CA PHE A 233 -1.13 10.55 -13.47
C PHE A 233 -0.01 11.52 -13.87
N PHE A 234 0.70 11.24 -14.97
CA PHE A 234 1.78 12.12 -15.46
C PHE A 234 1.24 13.43 -16.03
N GLU A 235 0.13 13.39 -16.77
CA GLU A 235 -0.47 14.61 -17.29
C GLU A 235 -0.81 15.57 -16.16
N ASN A 236 -1.47 15.09 -15.10
CA ASN A 236 -1.79 15.91 -13.94
C ASN A 236 -0.52 16.38 -13.22
N LEU A 237 0.44 15.48 -12.95
CA LEU A 237 1.68 15.79 -12.25
C LEU A 237 2.45 16.95 -12.90
N PHE A 238 2.56 16.96 -14.22
CA PHE A 238 3.34 17.96 -14.96
C PHE A 238 2.52 19.18 -15.43
N LYS A 239 1.18 19.06 -15.52
CA LYS A 239 0.32 20.16 -15.98
C LYS A 239 0.02 21.18 -14.89
N TYR A 240 -0.07 20.74 -13.65
CA TYR A 240 -0.49 21.60 -12.53
C TYR A 240 0.69 22.06 -11.68
N GLU A 241 0.54 23.26 -11.13
CA GLU A 241 1.31 23.69 -9.97
C GLU A 241 0.66 23.15 -8.69
N TRP A 242 1.49 22.68 -7.77
CA TRP A 242 1.06 21.98 -6.56
C TRP A 242 1.25 22.83 -5.32
N VAL A 243 0.22 22.87 -4.47
CA VAL A 243 0.24 23.55 -3.17
C VAL A 243 0.08 22.52 -2.08
N GLN A 244 0.96 22.56 -1.09
CA GLN A 244 0.86 21.70 0.09
C GLN A 244 -0.38 22.07 0.90
N THR A 245 -1.13 21.06 1.32
CA THR A 245 -2.36 21.16 2.10
C THR A 245 -2.44 20.02 3.13
N ARG A 246 -3.57 19.91 3.82
CA ARG A 246 -3.85 18.88 4.81
C ARG A 246 -5.11 18.10 4.43
N SER A 247 -5.07 16.78 4.58
CA SER A 247 -6.25 15.93 4.47
C SER A 247 -7.24 16.21 5.62
N PRO A 248 -8.48 15.68 5.58
CA PRO A 248 -9.39 15.72 6.73
C PRO A 248 -8.81 15.05 8.00
N ALA A 249 -7.89 14.10 7.85
CA ALA A 249 -7.17 13.48 8.96
C ALA A 249 -5.95 14.29 9.44
N GLY A 250 -5.62 15.39 8.77
CA GLY A 250 -4.47 16.24 9.10
C GLY A 250 -3.15 15.81 8.46
N ALA A 251 -3.13 14.81 7.58
CA ALA A 251 -1.91 14.37 6.88
C ALA A 251 -1.49 15.38 5.80
N ILE A 252 -0.19 15.56 5.59
CA ILE A 252 0.37 16.40 4.52
C ILE A 252 0.07 15.79 3.16
N GLN A 253 -0.57 16.58 2.29
CA GLN A 253 -0.79 16.21 0.90
C GLN A 253 -0.66 17.43 -0.01
N PHE A 254 -0.89 17.25 -1.32
CA PHE A 254 -0.79 18.31 -2.31
C PHE A 254 -2.05 18.42 -3.15
N GLU A 255 -2.45 19.65 -3.46
CA GLU A 255 -3.56 19.97 -4.34
C GLU A 255 -3.12 20.90 -5.47
N ALA A 256 -3.76 20.78 -6.63
CA ALA A 256 -3.49 21.65 -7.77
C ALA A 256 -4.03 23.07 -7.51
N LYS A 257 -3.16 24.08 -7.66
CA LYS A 257 -3.41 25.49 -7.29
C LYS A 257 -4.67 26.12 -7.92
N ASP A 258 -4.96 25.79 -9.18
CA ASP A 258 -6.03 26.39 -9.99
C ASP A 258 -6.93 25.32 -10.63
N ARG A 259 -7.24 24.24 -9.89
CA ARG A 259 -7.99 23.09 -10.41
C ARG A 259 -9.39 23.50 -10.90
N ALA A 260 -9.59 23.52 -12.21
CA ALA A 260 -10.93 23.53 -12.81
C ALA A 260 -11.63 22.21 -12.44
N GLY A 261 -12.82 22.30 -11.85
CA GLY A 261 -13.54 21.15 -11.28
C GLY A 261 -13.92 20.14 -12.35
N ASP A 262 -13.26 18.98 -12.33
CA ASP A 262 -13.62 17.80 -13.15
C ASP A 262 -12.93 16.51 -12.65
N TYR A 263 -12.80 16.34 -11.33
CA TYR A 263 -12.48 15.01 -10.80
C TYR A 263 -13.72 14.42 -10.15
N PRO A 264 -13.98 13.12 -10.34
CA PRO A 264 -15.00 12.43 -9.56
C PRO A 264 -14.67 12.62 -8.07
N GLY A 265 -15.60 13.24 -7.32
CA GLY A 265 -15.39 13.76 -5.97
C GLY A 265 -14.81 12.72 -4.99
N SER A 266 -14.11 13.08 -3.91
CA SER A 266 -14.42 14.16 -2.95
C SER A 266 -15.90 14.25 -2.57
N VAL A 267 -16.59 13.10 -2.59
CA VAL A 267 -17.88 12.86 -1.91
C VAL A 267 -17.72 11.65 -1.01
#